data_AF-A0A6N7ETS7-F1
#
_entry.id   AF-A0A6N7ETS7-F1
#
_cell.length_a   1.000
_cell.length_b   1.000
_cell.length_c   1.000
_cell.angle_alpha   90.00
_cell.angle_beta   90.00
_cell.angle_gamma   90.00
#
_symmetry.space_group_name_H-M   'P 1'
#
loop_
_entity.id
_entity.type
_entity.pdbx_description
1 polymer ?
#
loop_
_entity_poly.entity_id
_entity_poly.type
_entity_poly.pdbx_seq_one_letter_code
_entity_poly.pdbx_strand_id
1 'polypeptide(L)'
;MNKKWGLSVVMTTLALGALTVAKAQTVACASVGTLAGDKCTLNGANIAGVNINSLTDNAVDSIVVTESGAGVRIQAAPLDITITDAIHLELITSTLGATGLDLQGGDDTLTNNESGTGRELTISGNMTGGDGNDTADVVGINVNGDVFGNAGDDTLTFTQSMGPPVRRSVVTGNIDGGDDNDTLSVSFTDVTGDLIGGLGDDSLTVSGDATVVGLIDGGDGNDAMTVGDSASVDDINAGAGDDTVLVNSTFSGPLTTHVALNAPIDGGDGVDTFTFENWEGTPPDLLNWETLNLTASIVTLGLTTAVTDLVDIDPDSILEIGTTLGMTTALLTNAGELRLFDQAVVTVSNELANSNRVTLVDGATDDTPTVTGNFNNTGTVALDINTADHSADLLTITGDNTAQLTLALSNLDPANSDNTNIPLVTVNGAPGTAVLEGGGTTLTAGGVTYELQLLTDTWTLVPLAGGAGGAVSIPSTGLTSLVLALSGLAGIAFTVMRRESKRREITTHA
;
A
#
# COMPACT_ATOMS: atom_id res chain seq x y z
N MET A 1 -33.65 103.86 -15.93
CA MET A 1 -33.04 103.88 -14.58
C MET A 1 -33.36 102.57 -13.87
N ASN A 2 -32.34 101.75 -13.65
CA ASN A 2 -32.12 100.81 -12.55
C ASN A 2 -33.33 100.16 -11.82
N LYS A 3 -33.45 98.83 -11.94
CA LYS A 3 -33.06 97.92 -10.83
C LYS A 3 -32.93 96.48 -11.31
N LYS A 4 -31.70 95.99 -11.21
CA LYS A 4 -31.28 94.59 -11.33
C LYS A 4 -31.88 93.77 -10.18
N TRP A 5 -32.43 92.61 -10.50
CA TRP A 5 -32.41 91.44 -9.62
C TRP A 5 -31.65 90.36 -10.37
N GLY A 6 -30.39 90.13 -9.98
CA GLY A 6 -29.55 89.09 -10.54
C GLY A 6 -29.82 87.78 -9.82
N LEU A 7 -30.43 86.83 -10.52
CA LEU A 7 -30.41 85.42 -10.16
C LEU A 7 -29.18 84.82 -10.85
N SER A 8 -28.14 84.52 -10.07
CA SER A 8 -26.93 83.86 -10.56
C SER A 8 -27.19 82.36 -10.69
N VAL A 9 -27.49 81.91 -11.91
CA VAL A 9 -27.42 80.49 -12.29
C VAL A 9 -25.95 80.18 -12.52
N VAL A 10 -25.33 79.48 -11.57
CA VAL A 10 -24.01 78.88 -11.78
C VAL A 10 -24.21 77.67 -12.69
N MET A 11 -23.79 77.80 -13.95
CA MET A 11 -23.47 76.64 -14.78
C MET A 11 -22.21 76.01 -14.22
N THR A 12 -22.34 74.94 -13.44
CA THR A 12 -21.24 74.00 -13.22
C THR A 12 -21.22 73.05 -14.41
N THR A 13 -20.23 73.23 -15.27
CA THR A 13 -19.78 72.21 -16.22
C THR A 13 -19.49 70.92 -15.43
N LEU A 14 -20.31 69.88 -15.63
CA LEU A 14 -19.92 68.52 -15.29
C LEU A 14 -18.71 68.18 -16.15
N ALA A 15 -17.53 68.16 -15.54
CA ALA A 15 -16.39 67.47 -16.12
C ALA A 15 -16.75 65.98 -16.13
N LEU A 16 -16.99 65.43 -17.33
CA LEU A 16 -16.79 64.00 -17.56
C LEU A 16 -15.32 63.74 -17.22
N GLY A 17 -15.07 63.31 -15.98
CA GLY A 17 -13.82 62.70 -15.61
C GLY A 17 -13.64 61.49 -16.51
N ALA A 18 -12.58 61.52 -17.31
CA ALA A 18 -12.19 60.41 -18.15
C ALA A 18 -12.20 59.12 -17.31
N LEU A 19 -12.99 58.15 -17.75
CA LEU A 19 -12.75 56.76 -17.39
C LEU A 19 -11.41 56.41 -18.04
N THR A 20 -10.33 56.64 -17.29
CA THR A 20 -9.00 56.24 -17.71
C THR A 20 -9.00 54.72 -17.69
N VAL A 21 -9.02 54.12 -18.88
CA VAL A 21 -8.63 52.72 -19.06
C VAL A 21 -7.26 52.59 -18.41
N ALA A 22 -7.17 51.79 -17.34
CA ALA A 22 -5.93 51.54 -16.62
C ALA A 22 -4.89 51.01 -17.61
N LYS A 23 -3.95 51.87 -18.00
CA LYS A 23 -2.70 51.42 -18.62
C LYS A 23 -1.96 50.59 -17.59
N ALA A 24 -1.36 49.49 -18.03
CA ALA A 24 -0.41 48.72 -17.22
C ALA A 24 0.55 49.68 -16.50
N GLN A 25 0.61 49.57 -15.18
CA GLN A 25 1.39 50.45 -14.33
C GLN A 25 2.49 49.61 -13.70
N THR A 26 3.73 49.83 -14.13
CA THR A 26 4.93 49.37 -13.42
C THR A 26 5.08 50.25 -12.18
N VAL A 27 5.08 49.65 -11.00
CA VAL A 27 5.11 50.36 -9.73
C VAL A 27 6.40 49.98 -9.01
N ALA A 28 7.32 50.93 -8.81
CA ALA A 28 8.53 50.69 -8.03
C ALA A 28 8.17 50.50 -6.55
N CYS A 29 8.81 49.55 -5.85
CA CYS A 29 8.54 49.25 -4.43
C CYS A 29 8.51 50.52 -3.54
N ALA A 30 9.47 51.43 -3.77
CA ALA A 30 9.61 52.68 -3.04
C ALA A 30 8.37 53.62 -3.14
N SER A 31 7.48 53.39 -4.10
CA SER A 31 6.28 54.21 -4.32
C SER A 31 5.03 53.71 -3.59
N VAL A 32 5.05 52.47 -3.09
CA VAL A 32 3.87 51.78 -2.52
C VAL A 32 4.14 51.03 -1.22
N GLY A 33 5.41 50.88 -0.85
CA GLY A 33 5.84 50.16 0.35
C GLY A 33 7.02 50.80 1.06
N THR A 34 7.53 50.09 2.06
CA THR A 34 8.80 50.42 2.72
C THR A 34 9.83 49.42 2.26
N LEU A 35 10.94 49.91 1.69
CA LEU A 35 12.11 49.11 1.37
C LEU A 35 13.02 49.09 2.60
N ALA A 36 13.33 47.90 3.12
CA ALA A 36 14.25 47.73 4.24
C ALA A 36 15.25 46.62 3.91
N GLY A 37 16.45 47.01 3.47
CA GLY A 37 17.36 46.07 2.79
C GLY A 37 16.75 45.64 1.45
N ASP A 38 16.87 44.36 1.13
CA ASP A 38 16.35 43.75 -0.11
C ASP A 38 14.89 43.29 0.04
N LYS A 39 14.19 43.73 1.10
CA LYS A 39 12.79 43.40 1.37
C LYS A 39 11.86 44.56 1.05
N CYS A 40 10.93 44.33 0.12
CA CYS A 40 9.82 45.23 -0.17
C CYS A 40 8.60 44.89 0.69
N THR A 41 8.29 45.73 1.69
CA THR A 41 7.07 45.56 2.49
C THR A 41 5.98 46.48 1.97
N LEU A 42 4.95 45.92 1.33
CA LEU A 42 3.80 46.69 0.86
C LEU A 42 2.83 46.94 2.04
N ASN A 43 2.58 48.20 2.38
CA ASN A 43 1.63 48.56 3.42
C ASN A 43 0.23 48.67 2.83
N GLY A 44 -0.73 47.90 3.36
CA GLY A 44 -2.12 47.88 2.88
C GLY A 44 -2.83 49.21 2.76
N ALA A 45 -2.44 50.22 3.56
CA ALA A 45 -2.99 51.55 3.44
C ALA A 45 -2.63 52.27 2.12
N ASN A 46 -1.54 51.88 1.46
CA ASN A 46 -0.98 52.56 0.28
C ASN A 46 -1.30 51.88 -1.06
N ILE A 47 -1.81 50.65 -1.05
CA ILE A 47 -2.06 49.84 -2.25
C ILE A 47 -3.53 49.54 -2.52
N ALA A 48 -4.45 50.10 -1.72
CA ALA A 48 -5.87 50.01 -1.97
C ALA A 48 -6.25 50.66 -3.31
N GLY A 49 -6.65 49.85 -4.30
CA GLY A 49 -7.06 50.30 -5.63
C GLY A 49 -5.92 50.45 -6.66
N VAL A 50 -4.72 49.96 -6.36
CA VAL A 50 -3.60 49.90 -7.30
C VAL A 50 -3.60 48.54 -7.99
N ASN A 51 -3.77 48.51 -9.33
CA ASN A 51 -3.47 47.31 -10.12
C ASN A 51 -1.96 47.27 -10.35
N ILE A 52 -1.28 46.37 -9.64
CA ILE A 52 0.14 46.14 -9.84
C ILE A 52 0.26 45.05 -10.91
N ASN A 53 0.71 45.43 -12.10
CA ASN A 53 0.83 44.50 -13.24
C ASN A 53 2.27 43.99 -13.45
N SER A 54 3.26 44.62 -12.81
CA SER A 54 4.66 44.20 -12.82
C SER A 54 5.41 44.90 -11.68
N LEU A 55 6.19 44.16 -10.89
CA LEU A 55 7.21 44.70 -10.00
C LEU A 55 8.56 44.45 -10.67
N THR A 56 9.34 45.50 -10.91
CA THR A 56 10.67 45.39 -11.51
C THR A 56 11.65 46.13 -10.62
N ASP A 57 12.43 45.42 -9.83
CA ASP A 57 13.59 45.98 -9.13
C ASP A 57 14.58 44.86 -8.80
N ASN A 58 15.75 44.91 -9.43
CA ASN A 58 16.82 43.90 -9.42
C ASN A 58 17.58 43.81 -8.08
N ALA A 59 16.92 44.19 -6.98
CA ALA A 59 17.47 44.29 -5.62
C ALA A 59 16.40 43.98 -4.55
N VAL A 60 15.30 43.31 -4.94
CA VAL A 60 14.21 42.95 -4.03
C VAL A 60 14.08 41.44 -4.01
N ASP A 61 14.68 40.80 -3.01
CA ASP A 61 14.68 39.35 -2.80
C ASP A 61 13.42 38.85 -2.06
N SER A 62 12.53 39.76 -1.61
CA SER A 62 11.31 39.38 -0.88
C SER A 62 10.24 40.48 -0.94
N ILE A 63 9.04 40.13 -1.42
CA ILE A 63 7.83 40.97 -1.28
C ILE A 63 6.97 40.38 -0.17
N VAL A 64 6.88 41.11 0.95
CA VAL A 64 5.99 40.73 2.07
C VAL A 64 4.84 41.71 2.17
N VAL A 65 3.62 41.18 2.05
CA VAL A 65 2.39 41.93 2.23
C VAL A 65 1.92 41.78 3.68
N THR A 66 2.29 42.72 4.56
CA THR A 66 1.86 42.69 5.97
C THR A 66 0.59 43.51 6.19
N GLU A 67 -0.43 42.89 6.80
CA GLU A 67 -1.61 43.62 7.27
C GLU A 67 -1.36 44.29 8.62
N SER A 68 -1.64 45.60 8.68
CA SER A 68 -1.95 46.31 9.92
C SER A 68 -3.31 46.97 9.75
N GLY A 69 -4.38 46.22 10.06
CA GLY A 69 -5.72 46.77 10.28
C GLY A 69 -6.36 47.40 9.05
N ALA A 70 -7.04 46.54 8.28
CA ALA A 70 -7.77 46.76 7.02
C ALA A 70 -7.00 46.29 5.78
N GLY A 71 -7.01 44.98 5.55
CA GLY A 71 -7.23 44.39 4.23
C GLY A 71 -6.31 44.90 3.12
N VAL A 72 -5.13 44.31 2.95
CA VAL A 72 -4.49 44.38 1.62
C VAL A 72 -5.30 43.47 0.70
N ARG A 73 -6.23 44.06 -0.04
CA ARG A 73 -6.92 43.35 -1.11
C ARG A 73 -6.17 43.59 -2.42
N ILE A 74 -5.43 42.60 -2.92
CA ILE A 74 -5.23 42.48 -4.37
C ILE A 74 -6.59 42.00 -4.93
N GLN A 75 -7.53 42.95 -5.04
CA GLN A 75 -8.81 42.71 -5.68
C GLN A 75 -8.66 43.12 -7.13
N ALA A 76 -8.27 42.16 -7.95
CA ALA A 76 -8.16 42.42 -9.36
C ALA A 76 -9.04 41.45 -10.15
N ALA A 77 -9.64 41.98 -11.20
CA ALA A 77 -9.87 41.20 -12.41
C ALA A 77 -8.55 40.46 -12.75
N PRO A 78 -8.61 39.28 -13.39
CA PRO A 78 -7.47 38.39 -13.52
C PRO A 78 -6.14 39.13 -13.75
N LEU A 79 -5.22 39.03 -12.77
CA LEU A 79 -3.85 39.53 -12.85
C LEU A 79 -2.90 38.35 -13.07
N ASP A 80 -2.13 38.47 -14.12
CA ASP A 80 -0.89 37.75 -14.37
C ASP A 80 0.19 38.35 -13.44
N ILE A 81 0.85 37.52 -12.63
CA ILE A 81 2.04 37.91 -11.86
C ILE A 81 3.23 37.25 -12.51
N THR A 82 4.21 38.07 -12.90
CA THR A 82 5.46 37.67 -13.55
C THR A 82 6.60 38.30 -12.75
N ILE A 83 7.47 37.48 -12.17
CA ILE A 83 8.63 37.87 -11.34
C ILE A 83 9.89 37.46 -12.08
N THR A 84 11.01 38.20 -12.01
CA THR A 84 12.19 37.97 -12.88
C THR A 84 13.47 37.64 -12.11
N ASP A 85 13.42 37.66 -10.79
CA ASP A 85 14.56 37.45 -9.88
C ASP A 85 14.04 36.70 -8.63
N ALA A 86 14.91 35.92 -7.98
CA ALA A 86 14.64 35.15 -6.76
C ALA A 86 13.83 35.92 -5.70
N ILE A 87 12.72 35.34 -5.27
CA ILE A 87 11.79 35.99 -4.35
C ILE A 87 11.11 35.05 -3.37
N HIS A 88 10.88 35.54 -2.14
CA HIS A 88 9.86 34.97 -1.26
C HIS A 88 8.52 35.73 -1.37
N LEU A 89 7.46 35.04 -1.82
CA LEU A 89 6.07 35.51 -1.92
C LEU A 89 5.17 34.80 -0.89
N GLU A 90 4.65 35.57 0.07
CA GLU A 90 3.61 35.12 1.00
C GLU A 90 2.24 35.68 0.58
N LEU A 91 1.31 34.82 0.16
CA LEU A 91 0.00 35.23 -0.31
C LEU A 91 -1.08 35.01 0.75
N ILE A 92 -1.67 36.11 1.25
CA ILE A 92 -2.58 36.04 2.41
C ILE A 92 -4.07 36.08 2.03
N THR A 93 -4.52 36.66 0.90
CA THR A 93 -5.86 36.37 0.31
C THR A 93 -6.08 36.99 -1.09
N SER A 94 -6.15 36.20 -2.17
CA SER A 94 -6.76 36.60 -3.46
C SER A 94 -7.01 35.41 -4.39
N THR A 95 -7.84 35.60 -5.42
CA THR A 95 -7.83 34.80 -6.64
C THR A 95 -6.79 35.43 -7.58
N LEU A 96 -5.79 34.66 -8.01
CA LEU A 96 -4.82 35.03 -9.05
C LEU A 96 -5.41 34.76 -10.44
N GLY A 97 -5.01 35.57 -11.42
CA GLY A 97 -5.71 35.72 -12.69
C GLY A 97 -5.73 34.53 -13.63
N ALA A 98 -6.36 34.75 -14.79
CA ALA A 98 -6.72 33.77 -15.81
C ALA A 98 -5.54 33.14 -16.55
N THR A 99 -4.32 33.59 -16.24
CA THR A 99 -3.10 33.24 -16.96
C THR A 99 -2.12 32.45 -16.10
N GLY A 100 -2.36 32.36 -14.79
CA GLY A 100 -1.47 31.67 -13.86
C GLY A 100 -0.57 32.56 -13.01
N LEU A 101 0.40 31.93 -12.36
CA LEU A 101 1.50 32.49 -11.59
C LEU A 101 2.81 32.00 -12.23
N ASP A 102 3.72 32.90 -12.55
CA ASP A 102 5.00 32.60 -13.20
C ASP A 102 6.13 33.33 -12.45
N LEU A 103 7.00 32.56 -11.79
CA LEU A 103 8.08 33.08 -10.94
C LEU A 103 9.38 33.34 -11.75
N GLN A 104 9.46 32.81 -12.97
CA GLN A 104 10.58 32.87 -13.91
C GLN A 104 11.93 32.48 -13.32
N GLY A 105 12.85 33.42 -13.04
CA GLY A 105 14.26 33.09 -12.87
C GLY A 105 14.77 33.38 -11.46
N GLY A 106 15.60 32.49 -10.94
CA GLY A 106 16.17 32.52 -9.60
C GLY A 106 15.38 31.65 -8.62
N ASP A 107 15.99 31.30 -7.49
CA ASP A 107 15.36 30.46 -6.46
C ASP A 107 14.18 31.19 -5.79
N ASP A 108 12.96 30.82 -6.17
CA ASP A 108 11.73 31.44 -5.70
C ASP A 108 11.05 30.64 -4.59
N THR A 109 10.21 31.29 -3.80
CA THR A 109 9.45 30.64 -2.74
C THR A 109 8.04 31.21 -2.68
N LEU A 110 7.05 30.38 -3.03
CA LEU A 110 5.64 30.62 -2.78
C LEU A 110 5.20 29.94 -1.48
N THR A 111 4.61 30.71 -0.58
CA THR A 111 3.87 30.18 0.56
C THR A 111 2.49 30.83 0.66
N ASN A 112 1.49 30.07 1.13
CA ASN A 112 0.26 30.68 1.60
C ASN A 112 -0.03 30.27 3.04
N ASN A 113 -0.19 31.28 3.90
CA ASN A 113 -0.54 31.08 5.29
C ASN A 113 -2.05 31.20 5.44
N GLU A 114 -2.77 30.07 5.44
CA GLU A 114 -4.19 30.05 5.78
C GLU A 114 -4.41 30.27 7.29
N SER A 115 -4.12 31.48 7.77
CA SER A 115 -4.46 31.92 9.12
C SER A 115 -5.95 32.29 9.21
N GLY A 116 -6.82 31.29 9.12
CA GLY A 116 -8.20 31.36 9.63
C GLY A 116 -9.17 32.37 8.99
N THR A 117 -8.89 32.91 7.80
CA THR A 117 -9.78 33.89 7.14
C THR A 117 -10.88 33.27 6.26
N GLY A 118 -10.84 31.94 6.04
CA GLY A 118 -11.87 31.18 5.31
C GLY A 118 -11.93 31.43 3.80
N ARG A 119 -10.94 32.13 3.22
CA ARG A 119 -10.85 32.43 1.78
C ARG A 119 -9.76 31.58 1.14
N GLU A 120 -10.18 30.76 0.19
CA GLU A 120 -9.34 29.87 -0.64
C GLU A 120 -8.50 30.71 -1.62
N LEU A 121 -7.21 30.39 -1.72
CA LEU A 121 -6.36 30.89 -2.79
C LEU A 121 -6.69 30.10 -4.06
N THR A 122 -7.05 30.80 -5.13
CA THR A 122 -7.30 30.17 -6.42
C THR A 122 -6.38 30.77 -7.47
N ILE A 123 -5.62 29.94 -8.16
CA ILE A 123 -4.89 30.27 -9.38
C ILE A 123 -5.75 29.76 -10.53
N SER A 124 -6.14 30.66 -11.44
CA SER A 124 -7.10 30.31 -12.50
C SER A 124 -6.45 29.67 -13.73
N GLY A 125 -5.12 29.49 -13.70
CA GLY A 125 -4.30 28.88 -14.73
C GLY A 125 -3.10 28.18 -14.10
N ASN A 126 -1.97 28.12 -14.80
CA ASN A 126 -0.81 27.36 -14.36
C ASN A 126 -0.05 28.05 -13.21
N MET A 127 0.71 27.29 -12.45
CA MET A 127 1.78 27.77 -11.58
C MET A 127 3.11 27.34 -12.20
N THR A 128 4.10 28.22 -12.24
CA THR A 128 5.39 27.96 -12.86
C THR A 128 6.48 28.57 -11.98
N GLY A 129 7.42 27.76 -11.52
CA GLY A 129 8.66 28.17 -10.86
C GLY A 129 9.56 28.88 -11.86
N GLY A 130 10.20 28.10 -12.72
CA GLY A 130 10.97 28.56 -13.89
C GLY A 130 12.42 28.09 -13.79
N ASP A 131 13.41 28.97 -13.95
CA ASP A 131 14.82 28.62 -13.73
C ASP A 131 15.17 28.86 -12.25
N GLY A 132 15.87 27.95 -11.57
CA GLY A 132 16.29 28.10 -10.17
C GLY A 132 15.70 27.01 -9.27
N ASN A 133 16.14 26.96 -8.02
CA ASN A 133 15.60 25.99 -7.06
C ASN A 133 14.38 26.62 -6.36
N ASP A 134 13.19 26.34 -6.86
CA ASP A 134 11.94 26.93 -6.41
C ASP A 134 11.27 26.14 -5.30
N THR A 135 10.43 26.81 -4.52
CA THR A 135 9.67 26.18 -3.45
C THR A 135 8.23 26.67 -3.46
N ALA A 136 7.27 25.77 -3.65
CA ALA A 136 5.85 26.04 -3.42
C ALA A 136 5.36 25.22 -2.23
N ASP A 137 5.27 25.83 -1.04
CA ASP A 137 4.67 25.21 0.15
C ASP A 137 3.29 25.83 0.41
N VAL A 138 2.25 25.14 -0.07
CA VAL A 138 0.90 25.69 -0.14
C VAL A 138 -0.16 24.81 0.53
N VAL A 139 -1.11 25.48 1.16
CA VAL A 139 -2.12 24.92 2.04
C VAL A 139 -3.51 25.33 1.56
N GLY A 140 -4.40 24.38 1.27
CA GLY A 140 -5.79 24.63 0.88
C GLY A 140 -5.95 25.46 -0.41
N ILE A 141 -5.03 25.32 -1.35
CA ILE A 141 -5.01 26.08 -2.62
C ILE A 141 -5.80 25.37 -3.73
N ASN A 142 -6.32 26.14 -4.68
CA ASN A 142 -6.91 25.62 -5.91
C ASN A 142 -6.16 26.13 -7.14
N VAL A 143 -5.48 25.25 -7.86
CA VAL A 143 -4.81 25.55 -9.14
C VAL A 143 -5.65 24.96 -10.27
N ASN A 144 -6.28 25.83 -11.07
CA ASN A 144 -7.06 25.44 -12.24
C ASN A 144 -6.17 25.32 -13.49
N GLY A 145 -5.10 24.55 -13.39
CA GLY A 145 -4.09 24.36 -14.42
C GLY A 145 -3.01 23.42 -13.91
N ASP A 146 -1.87 23.46 -14.60
CA ASP A 146 -0.69 22.68 -14.26
C ASP A 146 0.20 23.43 -13.25
N VAL A 147 1.04 22.71 -12.54
CA VAL A 147 2.11 23.23 -11.68
C VAL A 147 3.43 22.70 -12.25
N PHE A 148 4.35 23.60 -12.57
CA PHE A 148 5.67 23.27 -13.10
C PHE A 148 6.75 23.84 -12.20
N GLY A 149 7.74 23.03 -11.80
CA GLY A 149 9.01 23.51 -11.29
C GLY A 149 9.88 24.10 -12.41
N ASN A 150 10.08 23.31 -13.46
CA ASN A 150 10.98 23.52 -14.60
C ASN A 150 12.43 23.25 -14.25
N ALA A 151 13.36 24.21 -14.28
CA ALA A 151 14.78 23.90 -14.21
C ALA A 151 15.36 24.22 -12.84
N GLY A 152 15.88 23.22 -12.13
CA GLY A 152 16.53 23.37 -10.83
C GLY A 152 15.93 22.40 -9.81
N ASP A 153 16.57 22.23 -8.65
CA ASP A 153 16.04 21.30 -7.64
C ASP A 153 14.83 21.94 -6.92
N ASP A 154 13.61 21.63 -7.35
CA ASP A 154 12.36 22.24 -6.90
C ASP A 154 11.69 21.49 -5.74
N THR A 155 10.90 22.20 -4.95
CA THR A 155 10.10 21.62 -3.86
C THR A 155 8.64 22.06 -3.96
N LEU A 156 7.76 21.16 -4.37
CA LEU A 156 6.34 21.40 -4.60
C LEU A 156 5.49 20.63 -3.57
N THR A 157 5.00 21.33 -2.55
CA THR A 157 4.23 20.77 -1.44
C THR A 157 2.81 21.32 -1.38
N PHE A 158 1.81 20.42 -1.43
CA PHE A 158 0.39 20.74 -1.36
C PHE A 158 -0.27 20.00 -0.19
N THR A 159 -0.87 20.74 0.73
CA THR A 159 -1.54 20.17 1.91
C THR A 159 -2.92 20.76 2.15
N GLN A 160 -3.72 20.15 3.04
CA GLN A 160 -5.00 20.73 3.46
C GLN A 160 -4.84 21.80 4.53
N SER A 161 -5.80 22.72 4.58
CA SER A 161 -5.96 23.67 5.67
C SER A 161 -6.41 22.98 6.97
N MET A 162 -5.72 23.27 8.07
CA MET A 162 -6.00 22.67 9.39
C MET A 162 -7.04 23.44 10.22
N GLY A 163 -7.54 24.59 9.73
CA GLY A 163 -8.54 25.43 10.40
C GLY A 163 -9.94 25.28 9.79
N PRO A 164 -11.04 25.55 10.52
CA PRO A 164 -12.38 25.52 9.94
C PRO A 164 -12.65 26.74 9.03
N PRO A 165 -13.18 26.55 7.80
CA PRO A 165 -13.44 25.25 7.15
C PRO A 165 -12.14 24.58 6.68
N VAL A 166 -11.99 23.28 6.96
CA VAL A 166 -10.90 22.45 6.39
C VAL A 166 -11.09 22.40 4.88
N ARG A 167 -10.02 22.66 4.14
CA ARG A 167 -10.01 22.72 2.68
C ARG A 167 -8.85 21.88 2.18
N ARG A 168 -9.16 20.94 1.29
CA ARG A 168 -8.15 20.22 0.51
C ARG A 168 -7.54 21.16 -0.52
N SER A 169 -6.29 20.91 -0.89
CA SER A 169 -5.76 21.52 -2.10
C SER A 169 -6.29 20.78 -3.32
N VAL A 170 -6.39 21.49 -4.45
CA VAL A 170 -6.88 20.94 -5.72
C VAL A 170 -5.95 21.43 -6.83
N VAL A 171 -5.46 20.52 -7.65
CA VAL A 171 -4.76 20.80 -8.91
C VAL A 171 -5.51 20.10 -10.04
N THR A 172 -6.05 20.87 -10.99
CA THR A 172 -6.86 20.29 -12.08
C THR A 172 -6.02 19.78 -13.25
N GLY A 173 -4.75 20.18 -13.33
CA GLY A 173 -3.77 19.71 -14.30
C GLY A 173 -2.73 18.80 -13.67
N ASN A 174 -1.54 18.80 -14.26
CA ASN A 174 -0.40 18.03 -13.78
C ASN A 174 0.38 18.80 -12.71
N ILE A 175 1.13 18.08 -11.88
CA ILE A 175 2.23 18.63 -11.09
C ILE A 175 3.50 17.97 -11.62
N ASP A 176 4.45 18.78 -12.07
CA ASP A 176 5.62 18.36 -12.82
C ASP A 176 6.85 19.07 -12.23
N GLY A 177 7.84 18.31 -11.76
CA GLY A 177 9.09 18.81 -11.21
C GLY A 177 9.90 19.51 -12.29
N GLY A 178 10.33 18.76 -13.30
CA GLY A 178 10.97 19.30 -14.50
C GLY A 178 12.36 18.73 -14.75
N ASP A 179 13.40 19.55 -14.66
CA ASP A 179 14.81 19.18 -14.80
C ASP A 179 15.49 19.31 -13.42
N ASP A 180 16.48 18.46 -13.14
CA ASP A 180 17.20 18.31 -11.86
C ASP A 180 16.38 17.58 -10.77
N ASN A 181 16.83 17.55 -9.51
CA ASN A 181 16.29 16.61 -8.52
C ASN A 181 15.18 17.26 -7.68
N ASP A 182 13.95 16.86 -7.92
CA ASP A 182 12.77 17.52 -7.38
C ASP A 182 12.17 16.79 -6.17
N THR A 183 11.42 17.53 -5.36
CA THR A 183 10.62 16.99 -4.25
C THR A 183 9.17 17.40 -4.40
N LEU A 184 8.31 16.43 -4.73
CA LEU A 184 6.88 16.62 -4.94
C LEU A 184 6.11 15.92 -3.82
N SER A 185 5.30 16.67 -3.07
CA SER A 185 4.54 16.16 -1.94
C SER A 185 3.09 16.62 -1.99
N VAL A 186 2.17 15.67 -2.19
CA VAL A 186 0.73 15.93 -2.16
C VAL A 186 0.07 15.17 -1.02
N SER A 187 -0.57 15.91 -0.12
CA SER A 187 -1.27 15.36 1.04
C SER A 187 -2.65 15.97 1.16
N PHE A 188 -3.69 15.17 1.38
CA PHE A 188 -5.09 15.64 1.38
C PHE A 188 -5.41 16.55 0.18
N THR A 189 -4.87 16.21 -0.99
CA THR A 189 -4.91 17.01 -2.21
C THR A 189 -5.50 16.20 -3.34
N ASP A 190 -6.39 16.81 -4.14
CA ASP A 190 -6.94 16.20 -5.34
C ASP A 190 -6.16 16.68 -6.57
N VAL A 191 -5.43 15.79 -7.23
CA VAL A 191 -4.75 16.01 -8.52
C VAL A 191 -5.54 15.28 -9.61
N THR A 192 -6.07 16.04 -10.57
CA THR A 192 -6.84 15.44 -11.68
C THR A 192 -5.95 14.94 -12.81
N GLY A 193 -4.77 15.53 -12.97
CA GLY A 193 -3.74 15.08 -13.90
C GLY A 193 -2.72 14.14 -13.24
N ASP A 194 -1.50 14.21 -13.75
CA ASP A 194 -0.37 13.38 -13.36
C ASP A 194 0.49 14.07 -12.28
N LEU A 195 1.28 13.27 -11.56
CA LEU A 195 2.36 13.70 -10.68
C LEU A 195 3.67 13.19 -11.29
N ILE A 196 4.50 14.10 -11.81
CA ILE A 196 5.66 13.78 -12.66
C ILE A 196 6.92 14.34 -11.99
N GLY A 197 7.94 13.51 -11.78
CA GLY A 197 9.27 13.95 -11.33
C GLY A 197 9.97 14.75 -12.43
N GLY A 198 10.34 14.07 -13.52
CA GLY A 198 10.92 14.70 -14.70
C GLY A 198 12.28 14.12 -15.05
N LEU A 199 13.33 14.95 -15.08
CA LEU A 199 14.71 14.53 -15.29
C LEU A 199 15.50 14.74 -14.00
N GLY A 200 15.97 13.70 -13.33
CA GLY A 200 16.73 13.82 -12.10
C GLY A 200 16.39 12.69 -11.15
N ASP A 201 17.09 12.61 -10.02
CA ASP A 201 16.74 11.66 -8.97
C ASP A 201 15.63 12.29 -8.08
N ASP A 202 14.36 12.05 -8.39
CA ASP A 202 13.21 12.74 -7.81
C ASP A 202 12.64 12.06 -6.56
N SER A 203 11.93 12.83 -5.74
CA SER A 203 11.16 12.31 -4.60
C SER A 203 9.69 12.68 -4.68
N LEU A 204 8.83 11.68 -4.87
CA LEU A 204 7.39 11.86 -5.03
C LEU A 204 6.64 11.24 -3.85
N THR A 205 5.78 11.99 -3.18
CA THR A 205 5.00 11.52 -2.02
C THR A 205 3.51 11.84 -2.17
N VAL A 206 2.66 10.81 -2.05
CA VAL A 206 1.19 10.92 -2.04
C VAL A 206 0.65 10.34 -0.73
N SER A 207 -0.06 11.16 0.05
CA SER A 207 -0.51 10.77 1.41
C SER A 207 -1.82 11.42 1.86
N GLY A 208 -2.31 11.04 3.04
CA GLY A 208 -3.41 11.69 3.75
C GLY A 208 -4.69 11.79 2.92
N ASP A 209 -5.28 10.68 2.48
CA ASP A 209 -6.47 10.67 1.61
C ASP A 209 -6.33 11.50 0.31
N ALA A 210 -5.11 11.79 -0.16
CA ALA A 210 -4.89 12.43 -1.45
C ALA A 210 -5.39 11.54 -2.60
N THR A 211 -5.82 12.16 -3.69
CA THR A 211 -6.23 11.45 -4.90
C THR A 211 -5.41 11.97 -6.08
N VAL A 212 -4.70 11.08 -6.77
CA VAL A 212 -4.08 11.34 -8.07
C VAL A 212 -4.83 10.50 -9.09
N VAL A 213 -5.57 11.17 -9.98
CA VAL A 213 -6.39 10.49 -11.00
C VAL A 213 -5.56 10.05 -12.19
N GLY A 214 -4.47 10.75 -12.48
CA GLY A 214 -3.51 10.38 -13.50
C GLY A 214 -2.44 9.42 -13.00
N LEU A 215 -1.31 9.45 -13.71
CA LEU A 215 -0.11 8.66 -13.44
C LEU A 215 0.76 9.33 -12.37
N ILE A 216 1.38 8.54 -11.51
CA ILE A 216 2.63 8.94 -10.84
C ILE A 216 3.78 8.46 -11.72
N ASP A 217 4.59 9.38 -12.23
CA ASP A 217 5.70 9.11 -13.15
C ASP A 217 6.99 9.63 -12.52
N GLY A 218 7.99 8.77 -12.26
CA GLY A 218 9.28 9.22 -11.75
C GLY A 218 10.03 10.00 -12.83
N GLY A 219 10.29 9.35 -13.97
CA GLY A 219 10.87 10.00 -15.15
C GLY A 219 12.23 9.42 -15.50
N ASP A 220 13.24 10.25 -15.76
CA ASP A 220 14.63 9.82 -15.94
C ASP A 220 15.40 10.03 -14.64
N GLY A 221 16.03 9.02 -14.06
CA GLY A 221 16.84 9.12 -12.84
C GLY A 221 16.49 8.02 -11.84
N ASN A 222 17.09 8.06 -10.65
CA ASN A 222 16.80 7.07 -9.60
C ASN A 222 15.78 7.66 -8.62
N ASP A 223 14.52 7.34 -8.83
CA ASP A 223 13.41 8.00 -8.17
C ASP A 223 12.97 7.29 -6.89
N ALA A 224 12.45 8.09 -5.96
CA ALA A 224 11.91 7.63 -4.69
C ALA A 224 10.44 8.03 -4.54
N MET A 225 9.55 7.06 -4.73
CA MET A 225 8.11 7.25 -4.62
C MET A 225 7.55 6.64 -3.34
N THR A 226 6.68 7.39 -2.65
CA THR A 226 5.94 6.91 -1.48
C THR A 226 4.45 7.18 -1.64
N VAL A 227 3.63 6.12 -1.59
CA VAL A 227 2.16 6.22 -1.58
C VAL A 227 1.63 5.64 -0.29
N GLY A 228 0.94 6.44 0.52
CA GLY A 228 0.46 5.96 1.80
C GLY A 228 -0.77 6.67 2.37
N ASP A 229 -1.07 6.39 3.63
CA ASP A 229 -2.09 7.10 4.41
C ASP A 229 -3.46 7.22 3.69
N SER A 230 -3.97 6.11 3.16
CA SER A 230 -5.26 6.01 2.43
C SER A 230 -5.34 6.81 1.11
N ALA A 231 -4.20 7.14 0.51
CA ALA A 231 -4.14 7.73 -0.82
C ALA A 231 -4.81 6.85 -1.89
N SER A 232 -5.36 7.48 -2.92
CA SER A 232 -5.86 6.82 -4.13
C SER A 232 -5.05 7.27 -5.33
N VAL A 233 -4.45 6.32 -6.02
CA VAL A 233 -3.62 6.54 -7.21
C VAL A 233 -4.12 5.62 -8.32
N ASP A 234 -4.23 6.13 -9.54
CA ASP A 234 -4.67 5.28 -10.66
C ASP A 234 -3.53 4.36 -11.10
N ASP A 235 -2.38 4.92 -11.44
CA ASP A 235 -1.23 4.23 -12.05
C ASP A 235 0.11 4.73 -11.48
N ILE A 236 1.15 3.89 -11.52
CA ILE A 236 2.53 4.22 -11.11
C ILE A 236 3.49 3.67 -12.16
N ASN A 237 4.33 4.54 -12.70
CA ASN A 237 5.47 4.21 -13.56
C ASN A 237 6.73 4.81 -12.92
N ALA A 238 7.72 3.98 -12.61
CA ALA A 238 8.92 4.48 -11.97
C ALA A 238 9.83 5.23 -12.96
N GLY A 239 9.92 4.74 -14.20
CA GLY A 239 10.61 5.46 -15.27
C GLY A 239 11.91 4.77 -15.65
N ALA A 240 13.00 5.52 -15.73
CA ALA A 240 14.30 5.04 -16.17
C ALA A 240 15.39 5.33 -15.14
N GLY A 241 15.94 4.29 -14.53
CA GLY A 241 16.99 4.37 -13.50
C GLY A 241 16.72 3.32 -12.44
N ASP A 242 17.49 3.31 -11.35
CA ASP A 242 17.31 2.32 -10.29
C ASP A 242 16.31 2.86 -9.27
N ASP A 243 15.02 2.56 -9.45
CA ASP A 243 13.93 3.23 -8.73
C ASP A 243 13.50 2.52 -7.45
N THR A 244 12.87 3.27 -6.54
CA THR A 244 12.28 2.77 -5.30
C THR A 244 10.85 3.23 -5.13
N VAL A 245 9.92 2.27 -5.01
CA VAL A 245 8.51 2.55 -4.68
C VAL A 245 8.15 1.91 -3.34
N LEU A 246 7.67 2.73 -2.43
CA LEU A 246 7.11 2.32 -1.14
C LEU A 246 5.60 2.55 -1.13
N VAL A 247 4.83 1.48 -0.96
CA VAL A 247 3.39 1.58 -0.66
C VAL A 247 3.15 1.22 0.79
N ASN A 248 2.73 2.20 1.59
CA ASN A 248 2.50 2.05 3.03
C ASN A 248 1.05 2.35 3.42
N SER A 249 0.30 1.33 3.82
CA SER A 249 -1.01 1.54 4.44
C SER A 249 -0.90 1.60 5.96
N THR A 250 -0.96 2.79 6.56
CA THR A 250 -1.00 2.87 8.03
C THR A 250 -2.28 2.23 8.57
N PHE A 251 -2.12 1.09 9.24
CA PHE A 251 -3.21 0.37 9.86
C PHE A 251 -3.72 1.10 11.12
N SER A 252 -4.87 1.77 11.04
CA SER A 252 -5.55 2.34 12.21
C SER A 252 -7.03 1.96 12.28
N GLY A 253 -7.31 0.65 12.37
CA GLY A 253 -8.61 0.12 12.83
C GLY A 253 -9.46 -0.58 11.75
N PRO A 254 -10.67 -1.06 12.12
CA PRO A 254 -11.50 -1.88 11.25
C PRO A 254 -12.32 -1.02 10.27
N LEU A 255 -11.68 -0.31 9.33
CA LEU A 255 -12.32 0.43 8.24
C LEU A 255 -11.41 0.51 7.00
N THR A 256 -11.70 -0.32 6.01
CA THR A 256 -11.73 -0.14 4.53
C THR A 256 -10.90 0.90 3.76
N THR A 257 -10.16 1.83 4.34
CA THR A 257 -9.36 2.80 3.57
C THR A 257 -7.94 2.26 3.39
N HIS A 258 -7.78 1.46 2.34
CA HIS A 258 -6.46 1.04 1.86
C HIS A 258 -5.94 2.09 0.90
N VAL A 259 -4.63 2.11 0.68
CA VAL A 259 -4.10 2.73 -0.53
C VAL A 259 -4.79 2.05 -1.70
N ALA A 260 -5.50 2.83 -2.53
CA ALA A 260 -6.19 2.32 -3.68
C ALA A 260 -5.26 2.46 -4.90
N LEU A 261 -4.87 1.32 -5.48
CA LEU A 261 -4.09 1.22 -6.70
C LEU A 261 -4.98 0.55 -7.75
N ASN A 262 -5.29 1.25 -8.85
CA ASN A 262 -6.32 0.81 -9.79
C ASN A 262 -5.78 0.23 -11.10
N ALA A 263 -4.51 0.46 -11.40
CA ALA A 263 -3.79 -0.03 -12.56
C ALA A 263 -2.52 -0.81 -12.15
N PRO A 264 -1.89 -1.55 -13.09
CA PRO A 264 -0.58 -2.16 -12.86
C PRO A 264 0.45 -1.14 -12.38
N ILE A 265 1.50 -1.60 -11.70
CA ILE A 265 2.62 -0.75 -11.25
C ILE A 265 3.87 -1.21 -11.99
N ASP A 266 4.49 -0.30 -12.74
CA ASP A 266 5.65 -0.57 -13.59
C ASP A 266 6.92 0.02 -12.96
N GLY A 267 7.95 -0.80 -12.78
CA GLY A 267 9.29 -0.35 -12.38
C GLY A 267 10.05 0.30 -13.53
N GLY A 268 9.63 0.10 -14.78
CA GLY A 268 10.27 0.75 -15.92
C GLY A 268 11.60 0.08 -16.35
N ASP A 269 12.60 0.91 -16.65
CA ASP A 269 13.93 0.50 -17.10
C ASP A 269 14.96 0.68 -15.96
N GLY A 270 15.51 -0.40 -15.41
CA GLY A 270 16.57 -0.25 -14.42
C GLY A 270 16.76 -1.46 -13.52
N VAL A 271 17.18 -1.21 -12.28
CA VAL A 271 17.15 -2.19 -11.19
C VAL A 271 16.25 -1.67 -10.09
N ASP A 272 14.98 -2.08 -10.16
CA ASP A 272 13.91 -1.42 -9.43
C ASP A 272 13.51 -2.19 -8.18
N THR A 273 13.09 -1.47 -7.15
CA THR A 273 12.67 -2.04 -5.86
C THR A 273 11.27 -1.58 -5.48
N PHE A 274 10.36 -2.54 -5.37
CA PHE A 274 9.01 -2.32 -4.84
C PHE A 274 8.91 -2.83 -3.40
N THR A 275 8.35 -2.01 -2.49
CA THR A 275 8.13 -2.39 -1.09
C THR A 275 6.66 -2.21 -0.70
N PHE A 276 6.03 -3.30 -0.23
CA PHE A 276 4.79 -3.22 0.53
C PHE A 276 5.11 -3.11 2.03
N GLU A 277 4.62 -2.06 2.67
CA GLU A 277 4.69 -1.89 4.11
C GLU A 277 3.28 -1.81 4.71
N ASN A 278 3.01 -2.62 5.74
CA ASN A 278 1.70 -2.67 6.40
C ASN A 278 0.51 -2.93 5.44
N TRP A 279 0.74 -3.57 4.29
CA TRP A 279 -0.27 -3.84 3.27
C TRP A 279 -1.13 -5.05 3.63
N GLU A 280 -2.43 -5.02 3.33
CA GLU A 280 -3.31 -6.20 3.39
C GLU A 280 -4.13 -6.32 2.10
N GLY A 281 -3.99 -7.44 1.38
CA GLY A 281 -4.83 -7.79 0.25
C GLY A 281 -4.07 -8.15 -1.03
N THR A 282 -4.77 -8.06 -2.16
CA THR A 282 -4.22 -8.34 -3.49
C THR A 282 -3.85 -7.02 -4.16
N PRO A 283 -2.55 -6.74 -4.38
CA PRO A 283 -2.15 -5.58 -5.16
C PRO A 283 -2.51 -5.77 -6.65
N PRO A 284 -2.48 -4.69 -7.44
CA PRO A 284 -2.50 -4.82 -8.89
C PRO A 284 -1.26 -5.57 -9.41
N ASP A 285 -1.24 -5.83 -10.72
CA ASP A 285 -0.10 -6.48 -11.36
C ASP A 285 1.18 -5.63 -11.19
N LEU A 286 2.28 -6.30 -10.87
CA LEU A 286 3.61 -5.67 -10.78
C LEU A 286 4.39 -6.04 -12.04
N LEU A 287 4.89 -5.02 -12.75
CA LEU A 287 5.61 -5.13 -14.02
C LEU A 287 7.04 -4.59 -13.86
N ASN A 288 8.01 -5.26 -14.49
CA ASN A 288 9.41 -4.82 -14.54
C ASN A 288 10.01 -4.47 -13.17
N TRP A 289 9.82 -5.33 -12.16
CA TRP A 289 10.47 -5.16 -10.85
C TRP A 289 11.60 -6.18 -10.68
N GLU A 290 12.78 -5.72 -10.26
CA GLU A 290 13.91 -6.60 -9.91
C GLU A 290 13.77 -7.12 -8.49
N THR A 291 13.35 -6.26 -7.57
CA THR A 291 13.21 -6.57 -6.15
C THR A 291 11.81 -6.30 -5.64
N LEU A 292 11.25 -7.25 -4.89
CA LEU A 292 9.99 -7.09 -4.14
C LEU A 292 10.24 -7.37 -2.66
N ASN A 293 9.98 -6.38 -1.82
CA ASN A 293 10.08 -6.47 -0.36
C ASN A 293 8.69 -6.44 0.28
N LEU A 294 8.46 -7.31 1.26
CA LEU A 294 7.26 -7.30 2.09
C LEU A 294 7.63 -7.06 3.55
N THR A 295 7.18 -5.94 4.12
CA THR A 295 7.42 -5.58 5.52
C THR A 295 6.11 -5.43 6.28
N ALA A 296 5.91 -6.20 7.35
CA ALA A 296 4.68 -6.22 8.16
C ALA A 296 3.38 -6.34 7.32
N SER A 297 3.44 -7.06 6.20
CA SER A 297 2.38 -7.08 5.17
C SER A 297 1.77 -8.46 4.99
N ILE A 298 0.50 -8.52 4.60
CA ILE A 298 -0.20 -9.72 4.13
C ILE A 298 -0.56 -9.51 2.67
N VAL A 299 0.24 -10.08 1.77
CA VAL A 299 0.08 -9.92 0.32
C VAL A 299 -0.37 -11.23 -0.31
N THR A 300 -1.46 -11.18 -1.09
CA THR A 300 -1.88 -12.28 -1.96
C THR A 300 -1.57 -11.90 -3.40
N LEU A 301 -0.56 -12.52 -4.01
CA LEU A 301 -0.20 -12.20 -5.40
C LEU A 301 -1.21 -12.81 -6.39
N GLY A 302 -1.51 -12.03 -7.43
CA GLY A 302 -2.42 -12.37 -8.51
C GLY A 302 -1.82 -13.24 -9.62
N LEU A 303 -2.52 -13.27 -10.76
CA LEU A 303 -2.36 -14.25 -11.84
C LEU A 303 -0.98 -14.23 -12.54
N THR A 304 -0.13 -13.23 -12.42
CA THR A 304 1.27 -13.33 -12.87
C THR A 304 2.08 -12.20 -12.28
N THR A 305 2.96 -12.52 -11.33
CA THR A 305 3.97 -11.58 -10.83
C THR A 305 5.34 -12.12 -11.19
N ALA A 306 6.06 -11.37 -12.04
CA ALA A 306 7.44 -11.67 -12.38
C ALA A 306 8.33 -10.62 -11.72
N VAL A 307 9.20 -11.08 -10.81
CA VAL A 307 10.20 -10.24 -10.13
C VAL A 307 11.54 -10.81 -10.49
N THR A 308 12.36 -10.13 -11.27
CA THR A 308 13.47 -10.79 -11.99
C THR A 308 14.57 -11.32 -11.08
N ASP A 309 14.86 -10.63 -9.96
CA ASP A 309 16.02 -10.93 -9.11
C ASP A 309 15.65 -11.44 -7.71
N LEU A 310 14.96 -10.66 -6.88
CA LEU A 310 14.76 -10.97 -5.46
C LEU A 310 13.33 -10.75 -4.98
N VAL A 311 12.78 -11.73 -4.26
CA VAL A 311 11.60 -11.55 -3.41
C VAL A 311 12.00 -11.79 -1.96
N ASP A 312 11.84 -10.77 -1.10
CA ASP A 312 12.17 -10.82 0.33
C ASP A 312 10.92 -10.66 1.20
N ILE A 313 10.70 -11.62 2.09
CA ILE A 313 9.55 -11.67 3.00
C ILE A 313 10.06 -11.51 4.44
N ASP A 314 9.80 -10.35 5.04
CA ASP A 314 10.21 -10.06 6.42
C ASP A 314 9.52 -10.96 7.46
N PRO A 315 10.10 -11.09 8.68
CA PRO A 315 9.57 -11.93 9.76
C PRO A 315 8.10 -11.71 10.14
N ASP A 316 7.60 -10.49 9.98
CA ASP A 316 6.23 -10.11 10.33
C ASP A 316 5.29 -10.08 9.10
N SER A 317 5.75 -10.60 7.96
CA SER A 317 5.03 -10.60 6.69
C SER A 317 4.51 -11.99 6.29
N ILE A 318 3.45 -12.00 5.50
CA ILE A 318 2.82 -13.17 4.90
C ILE A 318 2.73 -12.94 3.39
N LEU A 319 3.28 -13.86 2.61
CA LEU A 319 3.08 -13.94 1.16
C LEU A 319 2.20 -15.16 0.85
N GLU A 320 1.08 -14.95 0.17
CA GLU A 320 0.18 -16.01 -0.29
C GLU A 320 0.16 -16.11 -1.81
N ILE A 321 0.31 -17.36 -2.30
CA ILE A 321 0.26 -17.71 -3.72
C ILE A 321 -0.87 -18.72 -3.89
N GLY A 322 -2.03 -18.26 -4.37
CA GLY A 322 -3.31 -18.98 -4.27
C GLY A 322 -3.88 -19.57 -5.56
N THR A 323 -3.18 -19.55 -6.71
CA THR A 323 -3.70 -20.20 -7.94
C THR A 323 -2.58 -20.81 -8.80
N THR A 324 -2.97 -21.52 -9.89
CA THR A 324 -2.10 -22.22 -10.86
C THR A 324 -1.01 -21.34 -11.51
N LEU A 325 -1.03 -20.03 -11.28
CA LEU A 325 -0.09 -19.11 -11.88
C LEU A 325 0.97 -18.71 -10.87
N GLY A 326 2.21 -18.86 -11.33
CA GLY A 326 3.36 -18.84 -10.47
C GLY A 326 4.05 -17.50 -10.37
N MET A 327 4.78 -17.34 -9.28
CA MET A 327 5.78 -16.29 -9.15
C MET A 327 7.05 -16.72 -9.86
N THR A 328 7.73 -15.82 -10.56
CA THR A 328 9.07 -16.08 -11.12
C THR A 328 10.06 -15.12 -10.50
N THR A 329 11.17 -15.63 -9.95
CA THR A 329 12.28 -14.84 -9.43
C THR A 329 13.61 -15.59 -9.48
N ALA A 330 14.74 -14.92 -9.29
CA ALA A 330 16.02 -15.61 -9.17
C ALA A 330 16.20 -16.20 -7.76
N LEU A 331 15.90 -15.40 -6.73
CA LEU A 331 16.03 -15.76 -5.33
C LEU A 331 14.77 -15.37 -4.56
N LEU A 332 14.27 -16.28 -3.72
CA LEU A 332 13.20 -16.00 -2.77
C LEU A 332 13.74 -16.21 -1.35
N THR A 333 13.80 -15.16 -0.55
CA THR A 333 14.13 -15.24 0.88
C THR A 333 12.85 -15.14 1.72
N ASN A 334 12.58 -16.17 2.52
CA ASN A 334 11.42 -16.21 3.40
C ASN A 334 11.86 -16.18 4.86
N ALA A 335 11.76 -15.02 5.50
CA ALA A 335 11.89 -14.87 6.95
C ALA A 335 10.53 -14.77 7.66
N GLY A 336 9.43 -14.55 6.92
CA GLY A 336 8.06 -14.56 7.40
C GLY A 336 7.32 -15.88 7.16
N GLU A 337 6.06 -15.79 6.71
CA GLU A 337 5.23 -16.93 6.32
C GLU A 337 4.96 -16.93 4.81
N LEU A 338 5.31 -18.02 4.14
CA LEU A 338 4.96 -18.26 2.73
C LEU A 338 3.83 -19.30 2.67
N ARG A 339 2.67 -18.90 2.15
CA ARG A 339 1.49 -19.75 1.96
C ARG A 339 1.40 -20.22 0.53
N LEU A 340 1.41 -21.54 0.35
CA LEU A 340 1.33 -22.19 -0.95
C LEU A 340 0.11 -23.11 -0.95
N PHE A 341 -0.95 -22.69 -1.63
CA PHE A 341 -2.20 -23.47 -1.68
C PHE A 341 -2.49 -23.95 -3.11
N ASP A 342 -3.42 -24.88 -3.25
CA ASP A 342 -3.84 -25.51 -4.49
C ASP A 342 -2.65 -26.05 -5.31
N GLN A 343 -2.46 -25.53 -6.53
CA GLN A 343 -1.38 -25.90 -7.46
C GLN A 343 -0.42 -24.74 -7.66
N ALA A 344 -0.14 -23.97 -6.59
CA ALA A 344 0.79 -22.85 -6.65
C ALA A 344 2.15 -23.27 -7.23
N VAL A 345 2.71 -22.42 -8.10
CA VAL A 345 4.04 -22.64 -8.68
C VAL A 345 4.96 -21.51 -8.27
N VAL A 346 6.06 -21.82 -7.58
CA VAL A 346 7.11 -20.85 -7.28
C VAL A 346 8.30 -21.17 -8.16
N THR A 347 8.55 -20.33 -9.16
CA THR A 347 9.68 -20.50 -10.07
C THR A 347 10.86 -19.69 -9.57
N VAL A 348 11.86 -20.37 -9.00
CA VAL A 348 13.15 -19.76 -8.64
C VAL A 348 14.25 -20.26 -9.57
N SER A 349 14.97 -19.35 -10.22
CA SER A 349 16.09 -19.74 -11.10
C SER A 349 17.30 -20.26 -10.31
N ASN A 350 17.40 -19.90 -9.03
CA ASN A 350 18.47 -20.32 -8.13
C ASN A 350 17.94 -21.10 -6.90
N GLU A 351 17.45 -20.39 -5.89
CA GLU A 351 17.11 -20.98 -4.59
C GLU A 351 15.92 -20.28 -3.94
N LEU A 352 15.07 -21.04 -3.25
CA LEU A 352 14.12 -20.54 -2.25
C LEU A 352 14.74 -20.83 -0.88
N ALA A 353 15.14 -19.78 -0.17
CA ALA A 353 15.73 -19.85 1.15
C ALA A 353 14.66 -19.59 2.23
N ASN A 354 14.14 -20.66 2.83
CA ASN A 354 13.17 -20.59 3.91
C ASN A 354 13.86 -20.60 5.28
N SER A 355 13.72 -19.52 6.04
CA SER A 355 14.26 -19.39 7.40
C SER A 355 13.20 -19.39 8.51
N ASN A 356 11.91 -19.32 8.14
CA ASN A 356 10.81 -19.33 9.12
C ASN A 356 9.74 -20.37 8.76
N ARG A 357 8.71 -20.04 7.97
CA ARG A 357 7.60 -20.97 7.69
C ARG A 357 7.14 -20.96 6.24
N VAL A 358 7.11 -22.13 5.62
CA VAL A 358 6.29 -22.42 4.44
C VAL A 358 5.10 -23.23 4.92
N THR A 359 3.87 -22.89 4.55
CA THR A 359 2.66 -23.59 5.00
C THR A 359 1.73 -23.88 3.84
N LEU A 360 1.26 -25.13 3.81
CA LEU A 360 0.17 -25.62 2.96
C LEU A 360 -1.08 -25.88 3.83
N VAL A 361 -1.00 -25.61 5.14
CA VAL A 361 -2.11 -25.86 6.08
C VAL A 361 -3.27 -24.90 5.82
N ASP A 362 -4.34 -25.40 5.21
CA ASP A 362 -5.60 -24.70 4.95
C ASP A 362 -6.84 -25.44 5.52
N GLY A 363 -6.62 -26.63 6.10
CA GLY A 363 -7.66 -27.52 6.60
C GLY A 363 -8.16 -28.57 5.59
N ALA A 364 -7.50 -28.70 4.44
CA ALA A 364 -7.69 -29.74 3.44
C ALA A 364 -6.40 -30.53 3.22
N THR A 365 -6.32 -31.40 2.20
CA THR A 365 -5.14 -32.28 1.98
C THR A 365 -4.84 -32.46 0.50
N ASP A 366 -5.26 -31.48 -0.30
CA ASP A 366 -5.27 -31.51 -1.75
C ASP A 366 -4.29 -30.50 -2.38
N ASP A 367 -3.54 -29.79 -1.54
CA ASP A 367 -2.52 -28.86 -1.99
C ASP A 367 -1.30 -29.60 -2.56
N THR A 368 -0.88 -29.20 -3.75
CA THR A 368 0.21 -29.81 -4.52
C THR A 368 1.16 -28.76 -5.13
N PRO A 369 1.69 -27.80 -4.35
CA PRO A 369 2.51 -26.74 -4.89
C PRO A 369 3.86 -27.24 -5.41
N THR A 370 4.42 -26.52 -6.36
CA THR A 370 5.72 -26.81 -6.97
C THR A 370 6.69 -25.65 -6.81
N VAL A 371 7.87 -25.91 -6.25
CA VAL A 371 9.03 -25.01 -6.29
C VAL A 371 9.96 -25.46 -7.42
N THR A 372 10.09 -24.63 -8.46
CA THR A 372 11.07 -24.85 -9.52
C THR A 372 12.41 -24.26 -9.08
N GLY A 373 13.50 -25.05 -9.05
CA GLY A 373 14.80 -24.64 -8.46
C GLY A 373 15.13 -25.27 -7.10
N ASN A 374 16.21 -24.81 -6.46
CA ASN A 374 16.69 -25.37 -5.19
C ASN A 374 15.85 -24.87 -4.01
N PHE A 375 15.78 -25.66 -2.94
CA PHE A 375 15.07 -25.33 -1.72
C PHE A 375 15.99 -25.47 -0.51
N ASN A 376 16.19 -24.38 0.22
CA ASN A 376 17.04 -24.32 1.42
C ASN A 376 16.18 -24.03 2.63
N ASN A 377 15.78 -25.08 3.34
CA ASN A 377 14.95 -24.97 4.52
C ASN A 377 15.78 -25.00 5.81
N THR A 378 15.88 -23.85 6.47
CA THR A 378 16.33 -23.72 7.87
C THR A 378 15.17 -23.47 8.84
N GLY A 379 13.99 -23.13 8.30
CA GLY A 379 12.72 -23.02 9.03
C GLY A 379 11.89 -24.31 9.02
N THR A 380 10.57 -24.17 8.93
CA THR A 380 9.57 -25.24 8.92
C THR A 380 8.78 -25.29 7.62
N VAL A 381 8.39 -26.50 7.22
CA VAL A 381 7.37 -26.76 6.19
C VAL A 381 6.16 -27.38 6.89
N ALA A 382 5.03 -26.69 6.90
CA ALA A 382 3.81 -27.13 7.53
C ALA A 382 2.84 -27.72 6.49
N LEU A 383 2.31 -28.91 6.77
CA LEU A 383 1.45 -29.68 5.88
C LEU A 383 0.24 -30.19 6.67
N ASP A 384 -0.93 -30.16 6.07
CA ASP A 384 -2.06 -30.96 6.50
C ASP A 384 -1.90 -32.41 5.99
N ILE A 385 -2.27 -33.34 6.86
CA ILE A 385 -2.31 -34.76 6.58
C ILE A 385 -3.63 -35.32 7.08
N ASN A 386 -4.07 -36.41 6.49
CA ASN A 386 -5.16 -37.19 7.02
C ASN A 386 -4.75 -38.67 7.07
N THR A 387 -4.46 -39.14 8.28
CA THR A 387 -4.01 -40.53 8.46
C THR A 387 -5.11 -41.57 8.23
N ALA A 388 -6.38 -41.15 8.16
CA ALA A 388 -7.52 -42.05 7.99
C ALA A 388 -7.79 -42.43 6.53
N ASP A 389 -7.59 -41.51 5.60
CA ASP A 389 -7.80 -41.70 4.15
C ASP A 389 -6.50 -41.63 3.33
N HIS A 390 -5.37 -41.37 3.99
CA HIS A 390 -4.02 -41.38 3.44
C HIS A 390 -3.76 -40.25 2.46
N SER A 391 -4.51 -39.15 2.57
CA SER A 391 -4.19 -37.91 1.88
C SER A 391 -3.27 -37.04 2.72
N ALA A 392 -2.57 -36.16 2.03
CA ALA A 392 -1.75 -35.10 2.59
C ALA A 392 -1.50 -34.07 1.51
N ASP A 393 -1.20 -32.85 1.94
CA ASP A 393 -0.55 -31.90 1.08
C ASP A 393 0.79 -32.47 0.60
N LEU A 394 1.17 -32.12 -0.64
CA LEU A 394 2.37 -32.62 -1.29
C LEU A 394 3.19 -31.47 -1.89
N LEU A 395 4.26 -31.10 -1.20
CA LEU A 395 5.23 -30.14 -1.74
C LEU A 395 6.15 -30.82 -2.77
N THR A 396 6.21 -30.30 -3.99
CA THR A 396 7.16 -30.75 -5.02
C THR A 396 8.31 -29.76 -5.16
N ILE A 397 9.55 -30.24 -5.06
CA ILE A 397 10.78 -29.47 -5.30
C ILE A 397 11.47 -30.07 -6.52
N THR A 398 11.65 -29.28 -7.57
CA THR A 398 12.27 -29.80 -8.81
C THR A 398 13.80 -29.78 -8.79
N GLY A 399 14.41 -28.90 -8.00
CA GLY A 399 15.87 -28.84 -7.79
C GLY A 399 16.32 -29.64 -6.56
N ASP A 400 17.43 -29.22 -5.97
CA ASP A 400 17.99 -29.85 -4.77
C ASP A 400 17.35 -29.30 -3.50
N ASN A 401 17.13 -30.15 -2.50
CA ASN A 401 16.93 -29.73 -1.12
C ASN A 401 18.31 -29.62 -0.44
N THR A 402 18.75 -28.38 -0.18
CA THR A 402 20.13 -28.08 0.24
C THR A 402 20.33 -28.07 1.76
N ALA A 403 19.24 -28.16 2.54
CA ALA A 403 19.26 -28.19 4.00
C ALA A 403 18.37 -29.31 4.58
N GLN A 404 18.31 -29.44 5.92
CA GLN A 404 17.42 -30.40 6.56
C GLN A 404 15.97 -29.88 6.57
N LEU A 405 15.06 -30.65 5.98
CA LEU A 405 13.63 -30.35 6.06
C LEU A 405 13.14 -30.58 7.50
N THR A 406 12.46 -29.59 8.07
CA THR A 406 11.72 -29.75 9.32
C THR A 406 10.23 -29.68 9.01
N LEU A 407 9.54 -30.80 9.16
CA LEU A 407 8.12 -30.95 8.79
C LEU A 407 7.21 -30.81 10.01
N ALA A 408 6.31 -29.83 10.00
CA ALA A 408 5.23 -29.69 10.96
C ALA A 408 3.95 -30.27 10.35
N LEU A 409 3.33 -31.25 11.02
CA LEU A 409 2.21 -31.99 10.46
C LEU A 409 0.93 -31.73 11.25
N SER A 410 -0.13 -31.32 10.56
CA SER A 410 -1.48 -31.12 11.09
C SER A 410 -2.35 -32.31 10.66
N ASN A 411 -2.66 -33.21 11.60
CA ASN A 411 -3.45 -34.41 11.27
C ASN A 411 -4.95 -34.15 11.46
N LEU A 412 -5.69 -34.11 10.36
CA LEU A 412 -7.12 -33.79 10.31
C LEU A 412 -8.01 -34.90 10.89
N ASP A 413 -7.62 -36.18 10.76
CA ASP A 413 -8.28 -37.32 11.43
C ASP A 413 -7.23 -38.28 12.04
N PRO A 414 -6.85 -38.04 13.30
CA PRO A 414 -5.88 -38.88 14.00
C PRO A 414 -6.49 -40.16 14.61
N ALA A 415 -7.79 -40.40 14.50
CA ALA A 415 -8.45 -41.51 15.20
C ALA A 415 -8.44 -42.82 14.40
N ASN A 416 -8.39 -42.73 13.06
CA ASN A 416 -8.69 -43.85 12.16
C ASN A 416 -7.50 -44.27 11.28
N SER A 417 -6.28 -44.16 11.79
CA SER A 417 -5.04 -44.45 11.05
C SER A 417 -4.88 -45.94 10.67
N ASP A 418 -4.33 -46.23 9.49
CA ASP A 418 -4.01 -47.60 9.04
C ASP A 418 -2.56 -47.77 8.52
N ASN A 419 -2.28 -48.91 7.88
CA ASN A 419 -0.94 -49.28 7.40
C ASN A 419 -0.61 -48.84 5.96
N THR A 420 -1.14 -47.70 5.52
CA THR A 420 -0.83 -47.08 4.22
C THR A 420 0.22 -45.98 4.33
N ASN A 421 1.04 -45.82 3.30
CA ASN A 421 2.06 -44.77 3.20
C ASN A 421 1.42 -43.41 2.86
N ILE A 422 1.96 -42.32 3.41
CA ILE A 422 1.47 -40.95 3.15
C ILE A 422 2.64 -40.11 2.61
N PRO A 423 2.67 -39.78 1.30
CA PRO A 423 3.72 -38.94 0.71
C PRO A 423 3.56 -37.49 1.20
N LEU A 424 4.68 -36.79 1.41
CA LEU A 424 4.68 -35.42 1.95
C LEU A 424 5.48 -34.44 1.10
N VAL A 425 6.70 -34.82 0.71
CA VAL A 425 7.58 -33.94 -0.07
C VAL A 425 8.31 -34.75 -1.13
N THR A 426 8.16 -34.38 -2.40
CA THR A 426 8.92 -34.95 -3.52
C THR A 426 10.07 -34.03 -3.89
N VAL A 427 11.29 -34.55 -4.02
CA VAL A 427 12.48 -33.80 -4.44
C VAL A 427 13.12 -34.47 -5.64
N ASN A 428 13.03 -33.85 -6.82
CA ASN A 428 13.55 -34.43 -8.06
C ASN A 428 15.10 -34.34 -8.16
N GLY A 429 15.72 -33.39 -7.44
CA GLY A 429 17.17 -33.31 -7.27
C GLY A 429 17.67 -34.14 -6.07
N ALA A 430 18.66 -33.62 -5.35
CA ALA A 430 19.16 -34.22 -4.12
C ALA A 430 18.16 -34.01 -2.96
N PRO A 431 17.60 -35.07 -2.34
CA PRO A 431 16.51 -34.95 -1.35
C PRO A 431 16.94 -34.49 0.05
N GLY A 432 18.24 -34.41 0.32
CA GLY A 432 18.77 -33.99 1.62
C GLY A 432 18.40 -34.93 2.78
N THR A 433 18.07 -34.36 3.94
CA THR A 433 17.53 -35.09 5.11
C THR A 433 16.24 -34.43 5.57
N ALA A 434 15.40 -35.17 6.29
CA ALA A 434 14.16 -34.64 6.86
C ALA A 434 13.95 -35.14 8.29
N VAL A 435 13.34 -34.29 9.11
CA VAL A 435 12.86 -34.58 10.47
C VAL A 435 11.45 -34.01 10.64
N LEU A 436 10.70 -34.55 11.58
CA LEU A 436 9.48 -33.95 12.08
C LEU A 436 9.80 -32.83 13.07
N GLU A 437 8.87 -31.90 13.26
CA GLU A 437 8.96 -30.88 14.29
C GLU A 437 9.25 -31.53 15.66
N GLY A 438 10.26 -31.00 16.37
CA GLY A 438 10.83 -31.62 17.57
C GLY A 438 12.04 -32.53 17.31
N GLY A 439 12.46 -32.69 16.04
CA GLY A 439 13.71 -33.35 15.64
C GLY A 439 13.66 -34.88 15.56
N GLY A 440 12.47 -35.48 15.71
CA GLY A 440 12.25 -36.92 15.56
C GLY A 440 11.96 -37.31 14.12
N THR A 441 11.78 -38.62 13.88
CA THR A 441 11.31 -39.14 12.59
C THR A 441 10.00 -39.91 12.72
N THR A 442 9.39 -39.96 13.91
CA THR A 442 8.21 -40.80 14.16
C THR A 442 6.98 -39.98 14.53
N LEU A 443 5.84 -40.35 13.94
CA LEU A 443 4.53 -39.82 14.24
C LEU A 443 3.65 -40.95 14.76
N THR A 444 2.87 -40.74 15.82
CA THR A 444 1.89 -41.73 16.29
C THR A 444 0.47 -41.16 16.22
N ALA A 445 -0.39 -41.82 15.45
CA ALA A 445 -1.80 -41.48 15.26
C ALA A 445 -2.63 -42.77 15.17
N GLY A 446 -3.84 -42.80 15.74
CA GLY A 446 -4.73 -43.96 15.66
C GLY A 446 -4.17 -45.27 16.26
N GLY A 447 -3.11 -45.19 17.08
CA GLY A 447 -2.38 -46.36 17.55
C GLY A 447 -1.38 -46.95 16.53
N VAL A 448 -1.24 -46.33 15.36
CA VAL A 448 -0.21 -46.63 14.37
C VAL A 448 0.97 -45.68 14.58
N THR A 449 2.19 -46.21 14.54
CA THR A 449 3.41 -45.40 14.50
C THR A 449 3.94 -45.40 13.08
N TYR A 450 4.09 -44.21 12.52
CA TYR A 450 4.74 -43.96 11.25
C TYR A 450 6.19 -43.53 11.47
N GLU A 451 7.06 -43.88 10.53
CA GLU A 451 8.43 -43.40 10.42
C GLU A 451 8.57 -42.62 9.11
N LEU A 452 9.12 -41.41 9.19
CA LEU A 452 9.47 -40.59 8.04
C LEU A 452 10.66 -41.24 7.33
N GLN A 453 10.41 -41.72 6.12
CA GLN A 453 11.40 -42.39 5.29
C GLN A 453 11.46 -41.76 3.90
N LEU A 454 12.66 -41.72 3.34
CA LEU A 454 12.85 -41.35 1.94
C LEU A 454 12.60 -42.59 1.06
N LEU A 455 11.52 -42.55 0.27
CA LEU A 455 11.19 -43.59 -0.70
C LEU A 455 11.46 -43.08 -2.12
N THR A 456 12.56 -43.55 -2.71
CA THR A 456 13.05 -43.07 -4.01
C THR A 456 13.49 -41.61 -3.92
N ASP A 457 12.57 -40.68 -4.16
CA ASP A 457 12.72 -39.22 -4.22
C ASP A 457 11.71 -38.50 -3.29
N THR A 458 10.86 -39.27 -2.60
CA THR A 458 9.72 -38.72 -1.85
C THR A 458 9.83 -39.05 -0.37
N TRP A 459 9.88 -38.02 0.48
CA TRP A 459 9.73 -38.15 1.92
C TRP A 459 8.30 -38.57 2.24
N THR A 460 8.17 -39.72 2.89
CA THR A 460 6.92 -40.44 3.08
C THR A 460 6.79 -40.90 4.52
N LEU A 461 5.62 -40.76 5.13
CA LEU A 461 5.30 -41.46 6.37
C LEU A 461 5.01 -42.94 6.07
N VAL A 462 5.89 -43.82 6.54
CA VAL A 462 5.78 -45.27 6.37
C VAL A 462 5.37 -45.91 7.69
N PRO A 463 4.25 -46.65 7.74
CA PRO A 463 3.80 -47.28 8.97
C PRO A 463 4.75 -48.39 9.41
N LEU A 464 5.17 -48.38 10.68
CA LEU A 464 6.02 -49.41 11.26
C LEU A 464 5.21 -50.70 11.47
N ALA A 465 5.62 -51.76 10.77
CA ALA A 465 5.07 -53.09 10.92
C ALA A 465 5.29 -53.62 12.35
N GLY A 466 4.28 -53.45 13.21
CA GLY A 466 4.33 -53.84 14.62
C GLY A 466 3.50 -52.98 15.57
N GLY A 467 3.01 -51.81 15.12
CA GLY A 467 2.09 -50.97 15.88
C GLY A 467 0.63 -51.44 15.86
N ALA A 468 0.29 -52.46 15.06
CA ALA A 468 -1.06 -52.99 14.93
C ALA A 468 -1.56 -53.57 16.28
N GLY A 469 -2.25 -52.73 17.04
CA GLY A 469 -2.92 -53.07 18.27
C GLY A 469 -1.97 -53.61 19.32
N GLY A 470 -1.50 -52.73 20.22
CA GLY A 470 -1.44 -53.14 21.61
C GLY A 470 -2.79 -53.80 21.89
N ALA A 471 -2.79 -55.14 21.98
CA ALA A 471 -4.01 -55.92 22.10
C ALA A 471 -4.89 -55.17 23.07
N VAL A 472 -6.09 -54.74 22.63
CA VAL A 472 -7.05 -54.16 23.56
C VAL A 472 -7.06 -55.12 24.72
N SER A 473 -6.50 -54.68 25.85
CA SER A 473 -6.53 -55.44 27.08
C SER A 473 -8.00 -55.40 27.44
N ILE A 474 -8.76 -56.35 26.90
CA ILE A 474 -10.03 -56.73 27.46
C ILE A 474 -9.65 -57.09 28.89
N PRO A 475 -10.08 -56.31 29.90
CA PRO A 475 -9.78 -56.66 31.27
C PRO A 475 -10.23 -58.11 31.44
N SER A 476 -9.32 -58.99 31.86
CA SER A 476 -9.62 -60.42 32.03
C SER A 476 -10.71 -60.67 33.08
N THR A 477 -11.21 -59.61 33.72
CA THR A 477 -12.39 -59.58 34.59
C THR A 477 -13.73 -59.45 33.84
N GLY A 478 -13.72 -59.11 32.54
CA GLY A 478 -14.93 -58.92 31.72
C GLY A 478 -15.41 -60.18 30.98
N LEU A 479 -14.51 -61.10 30.61
CA LEU A 479 -14.90 -62.33 29.90
C LEU A 479 -15.54 -63.37 30.82
N THR A 480 -15.14 -63.44 32.09
CA THR A 480 -15.86 -64.24 33.10
C THR A 480 -17.22 -63.63 33.43
N SER A 481 -17.35 -62.30 33.41
CA SER A 481 -18.63 -61.61 33.66
C SER A 481 -19.61 -61.73 32.48
N LEU A 482 -19.14 -61.74 31.23
CA LEU A 482 -20.01 -61.92 30.05
C LEU A 482 -20.42 -63.38 29.85
N VAL A 483 -19.54 -64.35 30.15
CA VAL A 483 -19.89 -65.78 30.16
C VAL A 483 -20.81 -66.12 31.35
N LEU A 484 -20.66 -65.48 32.52
CA LEU A 484 -21.65 -65.59 33.59
C LEU A 484 -22.98 -64.90 33.24
N ALA A 485 -22.98 -63.74 32.57
CA ALA A 485 -24.21 -63.04 32.19
C ALA A 485 -25.02 -63.81 31.13
N LEU A 486 -24.37 -64.46 30.15
CA LEU A 486 -25.07 -65.33 29.20
C LEU A 486 -25.57 -66.65 29.83
N SER A 487 -24.86 -67.20 30.83
CA SER A 487 -25.35 -68.36 31.58
C SER A 487 -26.50 -68.03 32.55
N GLY A 488 -26.58 -66.77 33.03
CA GLY A 488 -27.68 -66.27 33.87
C GLY A 488 -28.98 -66.02 33.13
N LEU A 489 -28.92 -65.66 31.83
CA LEU A 489 -30.11 -65.45 30.99
C LEU A 489 -30.80 -66.76 30.57
N ALA A 490 -30.08 -67.89 30.49
CA ALA A 490 -30.67 -69.20 30.26
C ALA A 490 -31.46 -69.73 31.48
N GLY A 491 -31.10 -69.33 32.71
CA GLY A 491 -31.79 -69.74 33.94
C GLY A 491 -33.11 -68.99 34.22
N ILE A 492 -33.24 -67.77 33.71
CA ILE A 492 -34.44 -66.94 33.93
C ILE A 492 -35.58 -67.33 32.97
N ALA A 493 -35.28 -67.81 31.77
CA ALA A 493 -36.28 -68.32 30.83
C ALA A 493 -37.00 -69.60 31.35
N PHE A 494 -36.31 -70.46 32.12
CA PHE A 494 -36.91 -71.68 32.66
C PHE A 494 -37.77 -71.46 33.92
N THR A 495 -37.53 -70.36 34.65
CA THR A 495 -38.29 -70.04 35.88
C THR A 495 -39.58 -69.27 35.59
N VAL A 496 -39.63 -68.48 34.50
CA VAL A 496 -40.84 -67.76 34.09
C VAL A 496 -41.86 -68.68 33.41
N MET A 497 -41.44 -69.69 32.63
CA MET A 497 -42.38 -70.65 32.04
C MET A 497 -43.03 -71.62 33.04
N ARG A 498 -42.40 -71.89 34.21
CA ARG A 498 -43.00 -72.77 35.23
C ARG A 498 -44.04 -72.07 36.12
N ARG A 499 -44.11 -70.73 36.11
CA ARG A 499 -45.11 -69.94 36.85
C ARG A 499 -46.39 -69.65 36.06
N GLU A 500 -46.36 -69.67 34.72
CA GLU A 500 -47.59 -69.50 33.91
C GLU A 500 -48.39 -70.80 33.73
N SER A 501 -47.76 -71.98 33.77
CA SER A 501 -48.49 -73.26 33.68
C SER A 501 -49.34 -73.59 34.91
N LYS A 502 -49.16 -72.91 36.06
CA LYS A 502 -49.98 -73.10 37.27
C LYS A 502 -51.09 -72.03 37.44
N ARG A 503 -51.17 -71.03 36.57
CA ARG A 503 -52.20 -69.96 36.65
C ARG A 503 -53.34 -70.10 35.64
N ARG A 504 -53.32 -71.14 34.80
CA ARG A 504 -54.37 -71.47 33.80
C ARG A 504 -55.30 -72.63 34.19
N GLU A 505 -55.38 -73.00 35.47
CA GLU A 505 -56.30 -74.07 35.92
C GLU A 505 -57.31 -73.62 37.01
N ILE A 506 -57.56 -72.31 37.14
CA ILE A 506 -58.63 -71.78 38.02
C ILE A 506 -59.36 -70.63 37.32
N THR A 507 -60.00 -70.89 36.18
CA THR A 507 -61.16 -70.09 35.71
C THR A 507 -62.03 -70.88 34.72
N THR A 508 -62.62 -71.99 35.18
CA THR A 508 -63.79 -72.60 34.54
C THR A 508 -64.58 -73.34 35.61
N HIS A 509 -65.58 -72.66 36.18
CA HIS A 509 -66.83 -73.16 36.80
C HIS A 509 -67.34 -72.19 37.88
N ALA A 510 -68.17 -71.24 37.47
CA ALA A 510 -69.44 -70.86 38.11
C ALA A 510 -70.22 -69.97 37.14
#